data_AF-A0A7D5UWH4-F1
#
_entry.id   AF-A0A7D5UWH4-F1
#
_cell.length_a   1.000
_cell.length_b   1.000
_cell.length_c   1.000
_cell.angle_alpha   90.00
_cell.angle_beta   90.00
_cell.angle_gamma   90.00
#
_symmetry.space_group_name_H-M   'P 1'
#
loop_
_entity.id
_entity.type
_entity.pdbx_description
1 polymer ?
#
loop_
_entity_poly.entity_id
_entity_poly.type
_entity_poly.pdbx_seq_one_letter_code
_entity_poly.pdbx_strand_id
1 'polypeptide(L)'
;MAPTGQIWLIVHAGLTGFVVIPAIVVWFLALCLARRRRDPARAAFSWVQACHPLFVSSLMLSIVSDIAGVILTSWQYDDGSFDRVSHTASGIRSLDEIYQYTGLIAVLYRRIVNALFVIVFAELGNGFRYAQIRKPPPFRGVVRAAALGVAVSIFALAVAYFALPLIALIHYYQTTGYNAVVDAWDKCRSLGAASDVINFAVSIVQVVYAGFVLGQYAGLPGQKSAALYLVATILDALRCAVGIVVLGRWILPDEQIPYAWNVVDVVFESWVPFVVLVLLLVIGKRRQDGLWSTGRRATQGGQGGCPQQAVPEDGKAPPPPHGYYQHPPPQQENPVWQYQQVNPAPGVAWNPHELASPQQVANPGELDSRQIKQPVYYVSAHQVPVEVSAEKNV
;
A
#
# COMPACT_ATOMS: atom_id res chain seq x y z
N MET A 1 28.64 20.08 -7.57
CA MET A 1 28.05 19.21 -6.52
C MET A 1 26.52 19.08 -6.58
N ALA A 2 25.80 19.88 -7.38
CA ALA A 2 24.38 19.66 -7.71
C ALA A 2 23.96 18.33 -8.42
N PRO A 3 24.81 17.60 -9.19
CA PRO A 3 24.29 16.53 -10.05
C PRO A 3 23.86 15.27 -9.30
N THR A 4 24.40 14.98 -8.11
CA THR A 4 24.07 13.75 -7.39
C THR A 4 22.64 13.78 -6.84
N GLY A 5 22.23 14.84 -6.12
CA GLY A 5 20.89 14.95 -5.56
C GLY A 5 19.79 14.93 -6.63
N GLN A 6 20.00 15.63 -7.73
CA GLN A 6 19.08 15.65 -8.87
C GLN A 6 18.91 14.26 -9.49
N ILE A 7 20.00 13.51 -9.70
CA ILE A 7 19.93 12.14 -10.23
C ILE A 7 19.08 11.25 -9.32
N TRP A 8 19.25 11.35 -8.00
CA TRP A 8 18.48 10.51 -7.07
C TRP A 8 16.99 10.86 -7.02
N LEU A 9 16.62 12.13 -7.19
CA LEU A 9 15.22 12.52 -7.32
C LEU A 9 14.60 12.00 -8.63
N ILE A 10 15.35 12.04 -9.74
CA ILE A 10 14.90 11.47 -11.02
C ILE A 10 14.69 9.96 -10.88
N VAL A 11 15.64 9.25 -10.23
CA VAL A 11 15.52 7.82 -9.97
C VAL A 11 14.32 7.53 -9.07
N HIS A 12 14.13 8.30 -8.00
CA HIS A 12 12.99 8.16 -7.09
C HIS A 12 11.64 8.35 -7.83
N ALA A 13 11.52 9.41 -8.63
CA ALA A 13 10.33 9.69 -9.43
C ALA A 13 10.05 8.58 -10.44
N GLY A 14 11.08 8.08 -11.13
CA GLY A 14 10.94 7.00 -12.11
C GLY A 14 10.48 5.69 -11.48
N LEU A 15 11.08 5.29 -10.36
CA LEU A 15 10.72 4.06 -9.63
C LEU A 15 9.31 4.15 -9.02
N THR A 16 8.93 5.32 -8.51
CA THR A 16 7.59 5.57 -7.96
C THR A 16 6.55 5.58 -9.08
N GLY A 17 6.82 6.29 -10.18
CA GLY A 17 5.97 6.39 -11.36
C GLY A 17 5.66 5.04 -12.01
N PHE A 18 6.62 4.11 -12.00
CA PHE A 18 6.42 2.76 -12.52
C PHE A 18 5.30 2.00 -11.77
N VAL A 19 5.10 2.26 -10.48
CA VAL A 19 4.11 1.58 -9.63
C VAL A 19 2.70 2.17 -9.80
N VAL A 20 2.60 3.43 -10.20
CA VAL A 20 1.33 4.18 -10.26
C VAL A 20 0.30 3.52 -11.17
N ILE A 21 0.67 3.23 -12.43
CA ILE A 21 -0.27 2.66 -13.41
C ILE A 21 -0.75 1.27 -12.95
N PRO A 22 0.14 0.32 -12.57
CA PRO A 22 -0.29 -0.94 -11.96
C PRO A 22 -1.19 -0.74 -10.73
N ALA A 23 -0.88 0.20 -9.83
CA ALA A 23 -1.67 0.45 -8.63
C ALA A 23 -3.10 0.90 -8.97
N ILE A 24 -3.27 1.75 -9.99
CA ILE A 24 -4.58 2.17 -10.50
C ILE A 24 -5.35 0.97 -11.09
N VAL A 25 -4.68 0.13 -11.89
CA VAL A 25 -5.31 -1.09 -12.45
C VAL A 25 -5.77 -2.02 -11.33
N VAL A 26 -4.92 -2.27 -10.34
CA VAL A 26 -5.24 -3.10 -9.17
C VAL A 26 -6.41 -2.49 -8.38
N TRP A 27 -6.48 -1.17 -8.25
CA TRP A 27 -7.61 -0.50 -7.61
C TRP A 27 -8.93 -0.78 -8.33
N PHE A 28 -9.00 -0.58 -9.65
CA PHE A 28 -10.21 -0.88 -10.42
C PHE A 28 -10.58 -2.37 -10.35
N LEU A 29 -9.58 -3.25 -10.39
CA LEU A 29 -9.81 -4.68 -10.20
C LEU A 29 -10.33 -4.99 -8.79
N ALA A 30 -9.86 -4.31 -7.74
CA ALA A 30 -10.34 -4.48 -6.37
C ALA A 30 -11.79 -4.02 -6.20
N LEU A 31 -12.20 -2.94 -6.85
CA LEU A 31 -13.61 -2.49 -6.89
C LEU A 31 -14.52 -3.56 -7.51
N CYS A 32 -14.05 -4.18 -8.60
CA CYS A 32 -14.84 -5.15 -9.35
C CYS A 32 -14.84 -6.56 -8.75
N LEU A 33 -13.70 -7.05 -8.28
CA LEU A 33 -13.48 -8.45 -7.92
C LEU A 33 -13.53 -8.70 -6.41
N ALA A 34 -13.05 -7.77 -5.60
CA ALA A 34 -12.95 -7.93 -4.14
C ALA A 34 -14.21 -7.45 -3.39
N ARG A 35 -15.41 -7.62 -3.97
CA ARG A 35 -16.66 -7.08 -3.39
C ARG A 35 -17.09 -7.82 -2.12
N ARG A 36 -17.40 -7.06 -1.06
CA ARG A 36 -17.91 -7.58 0.23
C ARG A 36 -19.21 -8.40 0.09
N ARG A 37 -20.12 -8.04 -0.82
CA ARG A 37 -21.44 -8.71 -1.05
C ARG A 37 -22.19 -9.12 0.23
N ARG A 38 -22.18 -8.24 1.25
CA ARG A 38 -22.77 -8.48 2.60
C ARG A 38 -22.20 -9.68 3.38
N ASP A 39 -21.10 -10.28 2.92
CA ASP A 39 -20.41 -11.33 3.66
C ASP A 39 -19.61 -10.73 4.84
N PRO A 40 -19.87 -11.16 6.09
CA PRO A 40 -19.17 -10.65 7.27
C PRO A 40 -17.69 -11.07 7.33
N ALA A 41 -17.28 -12.16 6.68
CA ALA A 41 -15.87 -12.54 6.58
C ALA A 41 -15.09 -11.59 5.68
N ARG A 42 -15.77 -10.89 4.77
CA ARG A 42 -15.17 -10.00 3.76
C ARG A 42 -15.16 -8.53 4.17
N ALA A 43 -15.34 -8.22 5.45
CA ALA A 43 -15.36 -6.85 5.95
C ALA A 43 -14.04 -6.10 5.70
N ALA A 44 -12.89 -6.80 5.70
CA ALA A 44 -11.59 -6.20 5.40
C ALA A 44 -11.52 -5.54 4.02
N PHE A 45 -12.23 -6.05 3.01
CA PHE A 45 -12.10 -5.56 1.63
C PHE A 45 -12.68 -4.17 1.40
N SER A 46 -13.62 -3.70 2.23
CA SER A 46 -14.03 -2.28 2.15
C SER A 46 -12.91 -1.34 2.57
N TRP A 47 -12.07 -1.76 3.52
CA TRP A 47 -10.90 -0.99 3.93
C TRP A 47 -9.81 -1.04 2.86
N VAL A 48 -9.56 -2.20 2.23
CA VAL A 48 -8.63 -2.32 1.09
C VAL A 48 -9.03 -1.39 -0.05
N GLN A 49 -10.33 -1.30 -0.37
CA GLN A 49 -10.84 -0.39 -1.39
C GLN A 49 -10.63 1.09 -1.03
N ALA A 50 -10.62 1.44 0.25
CA ALA A 50 -10.30 2.78 0.73
C ALA A 50 -8.79 3.08 0.75
N CYS A 51 -7.94 2.07 0.97
CA CYS A 51 -6.48 2.21 0.92
C CYS A 51 -5.99 2.65 -0.48
N HIS A 52 -6.54 2.05 -1.53
CA HIS A 52 -6.08 2.29 -2.91
C HIS A 52 -6.06 3.76 -3.35
N PRO A 53 -7.15 4.55 -3.25
CA PRO A 53 -7.14 5.94 -3.70
C PRO A 53 -6.17 6.81 -2.91
N LEU A 54 -5.99 6.54 -1.61
CA LEU A 54 -5.02 7.24 -0.77
C LEU A 54 -3.58 6.88 -1.16
N PHE A 55 -3.32 5.60 -1.42
CA PHE A 55 -2.03 5.12 -1.88
C PHE A 55 -1.66 5.70 -3.25
N VAL A 56 -2.56 5.64 -4.23
CA VAL A 56 -2.33 6.24 -5.56
C VAL A 56 -2.10 7.74 -5.46
N SER A 57 -2.91 8.45 -4.66
CA SER A 57 -2.72 9.90 -4.45
C SER A 57 -1.37 10.21 -3.80
N SER A 58 -0.92 9.39 -2.84
CA SER A 58 0.41 9.52 -2.24
C SER A 58 1.51 9.41 -3.29
N LEU A 59 1.46 8.39 -4.16
CA LEU A 59 2.47 8.20 -5.20
C LEU A 59 2.50 9.38 -6.19
N MET A 60 1.33 9.86 -6.62
CA MET A 60 1.23 11.00 -7.53
C MET A 60 1.81 12.27 -6.91
N LEU A 61 1.50 12.55 -5.64
CA LEU A 61 2.03 13.72 -4.94
C LEU A 61 3.55 13.61 -4.72
N SER A 62 4.07 12.42 -4.42
CA SER A 62 5.52 12.18 -4.37
C SER A 62 6.21 12.50 -5.70
N ILE A 63 5.62 12.08 -6.83
CA ILE A 63 6.17 12.37 -8.16
C ILE A 63 6.15 13.88 -8.43
N VAL A 64 5.06 14.57 -8.09
CA VAL A 64 4.98 16.03 -8.25
C VAL A 64 6.05 16.74 -7.40
N SER A 65 6.23 16.27 -6.16
CA SER A 65 7.31 16.73 -5.28
C SER A 65 8.67 16.53 -5.94
N ASP A 66 8.98 15.32 -6.38
CA ASP A 66 10.28 15.03 -7.00
C ASP A 66 10.55 15.87 -8.24
N ILE A 67 9.54 16.05 -9.11
CA ILE A 67 9.66 16.90 -10.30
C ILE A 67 9.96 18.35 -9.90
N ALA A 68 9.22 18.89 -8.93
CA ALA A 68 9.48 20.24 -8.42
C ALA A 68 10.90 20.34 -7.82
N GLY A 69 11.34 19.33 -7.06
CA GLY A 69 12.67 19.25 -6.50
C GLY A 69 13.78 19.16 -7.54
N VAL A 70 13.59 18.41 -8.63
CA VAL A 70 14.53 18.32 -9.76
C VAL A 70 14.70 19.68 -10.44
N ILE A 71 13.58 20.39 -10.68
CA ILE A 71 13.64 21.73 -11.28
C ILE A 71 14.31 22.70 -10.32
N LEU A 72 13.92 22.70 -9.05
CA LEU A 72 14.47 23.58 -8.02
C LEU A 72 15.99 23.39 -7.85
N THR A 73 16.45 22.14 -7.78
CA THR A 73 17.88 21.81 -7.65
C THR A 73 18.67 22.15 -8.91
N SER A 74 18.04 22.13 -10.10
CA SER A 74 18.69 22.60 -11.34
C SER A 74 18.96 24.11 -11.36
N TRP A 75 18.27 24.87 -10.51
CA TRP A 75 18.46 26.32 -10.36
C TRP A 75 19.41 26.66 -9.21
N GLN A 76 19.99 25.66 -8.54
CA GLN A 76 20.85 25.84 -7.39
C GLN A 76 22.33 25.69 -7.79
N TYR A 77 23.15 26.64 -7.38
CA TYR A 77 24.60 26.59 -7.52
C TYR A 77 25.24 25.66 -6.48
N ASP A 78 26.52 25.36 -6.68
CA ASP A 78 27.28 24.47 -5.80
C ASP A 78 27.49 25.02 -4.39
N ASP A 79 27.41 26.33 -4.20
CA ASP A 79 27.43 27.00 -2.89
C ASP A 79 26.06 26.98 -2.17
N GLY A 80 25.04 26.38 -2.81
CA GLY A 80 23.68 26.29 -2.30
C GLY A 80 22.82 27.53 -2.57
N SER A 81 23.38 28.58 -3.18
CA SER A 81 22.62 29.76 -3.59
C SER A 81 21.81 29.47 -4.86
N PHE A 82 20.68 30.17 -5.04
CA PHE A 82 19.84 30.00 -6.23
C PHE A 82 20.22 31.02 -7.31
N ASP A 83 20.14 30.59 -8.58
CA ASP A 83 20.28 31.45 -9.75
C ASP A 83 19.14 32.47 -9.82
N ARG A 84 19.37 33.62 -9.20
CA ARG A 84 18.49 34.79 -9.23
C ARG A 84 18.71 35.68 -10.46
N VAL A 85 19.67 35.35 -11.32
CA VAL A 85 19.94 36.08 -12.56
C VAL A 85 18.97 35.61 -13.64
N SER A 86 18.82 34.29 -13.78
CA SER A 86 17.93 33.68 -14.78
C SER A 86 16.51 33.42 -14.26
N HIS A 87 16.32 33.32 -12.94
CA HIS A 87 15.04 32.97 -12.33
C HIS A 87 14.61 34.00 -11.28
N THR A 88 13.31 34.29 -11.22
CA THR A 88 12.76 35.24 -10.24
C THR A 88 12.72 34.61 -8.84
N ALA A 89 12.90 35.46 -7.81
CA ALA A 89 12.79 35.01 -6.42
C ALA A 89 11.40 34.42 -6.09
N SER A 90 10.34 34.94 -6.73
CA SER A 90 8.99 34.39 -6.60
C SER A 90 8.87 33.01 -7.26
N GLY A 91 9.48 32.80 -8.43
CA GLY A 91 9.49 31.50 -9.10
C GLY A 91 10.20 30.41 -8.29
N ILE A 92 11.38 30.73 -7.75
CA ILE A 92 12.14 29.83 -6.87
C ILE A 92 11.29 29.46 -5.64
N ARG A 93 10.70 30.46 -4.99
CA ARG A 93 9.85 30.24 -3.81
C ARG A 93 8.62 29.40 -4.12
N SER A 94 7.92 29.65 -5.23
CA SER A 94 6.75 28.85 -5.60
C SER A 94 7.11 27.39 -5.87
N LEU A 95 8.27 27.10 -6.48
CA LEU A 95 8.73 25.73 -6.65
C LEU A 95 9.09 25.05 -5.33
N ASP A 96 9.76 25.75 -4.42
CA ASP A 96 10.06 25.24 -3.08
C ASP A 96 8.77 24.96 -2.28
N GLU A 97 7.80 25.86 -2.33
CA GLU A 97 6.47 25.65 -1.72
C GLU A 97 5.79 24.39 -2.31
N ILE A 98 5.78 24.21 -3.63
CA ILE A 98 5.21 23.02 -4.28
C ILE A 98 5.93 21.75 -3.82
N TYR A 99 7.27 21.75 -3.84
CA TYR A 99 8.10 20.63 -3.39
C TYR A 99 7.75 20.23 -1.96
N GLN A 100 7.81 21.18 -1.02
CA GLN A 100 7.57 20.91 0.40
C GLN A 100 6.13 20.49 0.68
N TYR A 101 5.14 21.21 0.13
CA TYR A 101 3.73 20.92 0.41
C TYR A 101 3.28 19.60 -0.18
N THR A 102 3.63 19.30 -1.43
CA THR A 102 3.23 18.03 -2.05
C THR A 102 3.95 16.85 -1.39
N GLY A 103 5.21 16.98 -1.01
CA GLY A 103 5.93 15.99 -0.21
C GLY A 103 5.27 15.71 1.14
N LEU A 104 4.91 16.75 1.89
CA LEU A 104 4.22 16.60 3.19
C LEU A 104 2.84 15.92 3.05
N ILE A 105 2.04 16.31 2.05
CA ILE A 105 0.72 15.69 1.82
C ILE A 105 0.88 14.23 1.37
N ALA A 106 1.89 13.91 0.55
CA ALA A 106 2.18 12.54 0.16
C ALA A 106 2.47 11.67 1.39
N VAL A 107 3.35 12.12 2.29
CA VAL A 107 3.67 11.40 3.52
C VAL A 107 2.46 11.22 4.43
N LEU A 108 1.59 12.24 4.52
CA LEU A 108 0.32 12.12 5.25
C LEU A 108 -0.53 10.97 4.71
N TYR A 109 -0.78 10.93 3.39
CA TYR A 109 -1.58 9.88 2.78
C TYR A 109 -0.97 8.49 2.96
N ARG A 110 0.36 8.38 2.82
CA ARG A 110 1.10 7.15 3.12
C ARG A 110 0.89 6.67 4.56
N ARG A 111 1.00 7.57 5.54
CA ARG A 111 0.77 7.22 6.96
C ARG A 111 -0.68 6.86 7.25
N ILE A 112 -1.66 7.47 6.56
CA ILE A 112 -3.07 7.05 6.65
C ILE A 112 -3.26 5.64 6.09
N VAL A 113 -2.62 5.31 4.97
CA VAL A 113 -2.65 3.94 4.41
C VAL A 113 -2.09 2.93 5.41
N ASN A 114 -1.00 3.25 6.11
CA ASN A 114 -0.44 2.39 7.16
C ASN A 114 -1.44 2.16 8.30
N ALA A 115 -2.14 3.20 8.77
CA ALA A 115 -3.20 3.05 9.76
C ALA A 115 -4.36 2.16 9.26
N LEU A 116 -4.73 2.27 7.97
CA LEU A 116 -5.75 1.41 7.37
C LEU A 116 -5.27 -0.04 7.23
N PHE A 117 -4.00 -0.29 6.91
CA PHE A 117 -3.45 -1.65 6.91
C PHE A 117 -3.58 -2.33 8.27
N VAL A 118 -3.44 -1.57 9.37
CA VAL A 118 -3.69 -2.10 10.70
C VAL A 118 -5.09 -2.70 10.84
N ILE A 119 -6.08 -1.96 10.35
CA ILE A 119 -7.49 -2.38 10.36
C ILE A 119 -7.71 -3.55 9.39
N VAL A 120 -7.14 -3.47 8.17
CA VAL A 120 -7.28 -4.51 7.14
C VAL A 120 -6.79 -5.85 7.65
N PHE A 121 -5.58 -5.93 8.21
CA PHE A 121 -5.02 -7.20 8.67
C PHE A 121 -5.82 -7.78 9.85
N ALA A 122 -6.22 -6.94 10.80
CA ALA A 122 -7.06 -7.36 11.92
C ALA A 122 -8.44 -7.90 11.48
N GLU A 123 -9.12 -7.19 10.57
CA GLU A 123 -10.40 -7.62 10.01
C GLU A 123 -10.25 -8.86 9.12
N LEU A 124 -9.14 -9.00 8.40
CA LEU A 124 -8.91 -10.14 7.51
C LEU A 124 -8.67 -11.42 8.31
N GLY A 125 -7.86 -11.37 9.37
CA GLY A 125 -7.69 -12.51 10.27
C GLY A 125 -8.99 -12.90 10.98
N ASN A 126 -9.79 -11.92 11.42
CA ASN A 126 -11.14 -12.17 11.93
C ASN A 126 -12.05 -12.80 10.86
N GLY A 127 -11.92 -12.37 9.60
CA GLY A 127 -12.62 -12.93 8.46
C GLY A 127 -12.28 -14.39 8.21
N PHE A 128 -11.00 -14.76 8.29
CA PHE A 128 -10.56 -16.15 8.14
C PHE A 128 -11.12 -17.03 9.24
N ARG A 129 -11.06 -16.57 10.49
CA ARG A 129 -11.65 -17.31 11.62
C ARG A 129 -13.16 -17.44 11.50
N TYR A 130 -13.85 -16.40 11.01
CA TYR A 130 -15.30 -16.46 10.76
C TYR A 130 -15.64 -17.47 9.66
N ALA A 131 -14.88 -17.49 8.55
CA ALA A 131 -15.12 -18.41 7.43
C ALA A 131 -14.94 -19.88 7.86
N GLN A 132 -14.01 -20.16 8.78
CA GLN A 132 -13.77 -21.50 9.32
C GLN A 132 -14.86 -21.93 10.33
N ILE A 133 -15.13 -21.10 11.34
CA ILE A 133 -16.02 -21.47 12.46
C ILE A 133 -17.50 -21.31 12.07
N ARG A 134 -17.80 -20.52 11.02
CA ARG A 134 -19.15 -20.10 10.59
C ARG A 134 -19.96 -19.39 11.68
N LYS A 135 -19.29 -18.97 12.75
CA LYS A 135 -19.82 -18.17 13.86
C LYS A 135 -18.85 -17.02 14.13
N PRO A 136 -19.32 -15.91 14.72
CA PRO A 136 -18.42 -14.85 15.16
C PRO A 136 -17.33 -15.46 16.08
N PRO A 137 -16.04 -15.29 15.76
CA PRO A 137 -14.99 -15.86 16.58
C PRO A 137 -14.99 -15.21 17.97
N PRO A 138 -14.63 -15.95 19.02
CA PRO A 138 -14.43 -15.36 20.32
C PRO A 138 -13.35 -14.27 20.22
N PHE A 139 -13.57 -13.17 20.93
CA PHE A 139 -12.72 -11.96 20.95
C PHE A 139 -12.69 -11.11 19.67
N ARG A 140 -13.57 -11.35 18.68
CA ARG A 140 -13.66 -10.50 17.47
C ARG A 140 -13.75 -9.01 17.80
N GLY A 141 -14.62 -8.65 18.74
CA GLY A 141 -14.85 -7.27 19.16
C GLY A 141 -13.60 -6.63 19.76
N VAL A 142 -12.84 -7.38 20.57
CA VAL A 142 -11.61 -6.92 21.22
C VAL A 142 -10.52 -6.65 20.18
N VAL A 143 -10.28 -7.59 19.27
CA VAL A 143 -9.26 -7.44 18.22
C VAL A 143 -9.59 -6.25 17.32
N ARG A 144 -10.87 -6.08 16.96
CA ARG A 144 -11.33 -4.96 16.15
C ARG A 144 -11.17 -3.62 16.88
N ALA A 145 -11.59 -3.54 18.14
CA ALA A 145 -11.48 -2.32 18.94
C ALA A 145 -10.02 -1.94 19.17
N ALA A 146 -9.14 -2.91 19.45
CA ALA A 146 -7.71 -2.69 19.58
C ALA A 146 -7.09 -2.17 18.27
N ALA A 147 -7.41 -2.80 17.13
CA ALA A 147 -6.91 -2.35 15.83
C ALA A 147 -7.39 -0.94 15.46
N LEU A 148 -8.66 -0.61 15.73
CA LEU A 148 -9.19 0.74 15.53
C LEU A 148 -8.52 1.75 16.46
N GLY A 149 -8.35 1.41 17.75
CA GLY A 149 -7.67 2.28 18.71
C GLY A 149 -6.25 2.61 18.28
N VAL A 150 -5.47 1.60 17.86
CA VAL A 150 -4.11 1.82 17.37
C VAL A 150 -4.08 2.58 16.05
N ALA A 151 -5.00 2.29 15.11
CA ALA A 151 -5.10 3.03 13.86
C ALA A 151 -5.45 4.51 14.08
N VAL A 152 -6.31 4.82 15.05
CA VAL A 152 -6.62 6.21 15.45
C VAL A 152 -5.38 6.89 16.03
N SER A 153 -4.60 6.21 16.87
CA SER A 153 -3.34 6.76 17.39
C SER A 153 -2.33 7.05 16.28
N ILE A 154 -2.16 6.12 15.33
CA ILE A 154 -1.28 6.33 14.17
C ILE A 154 -1.78 7.49 13.31
N PHE A 155 -3.09 7.57 13.09
CA PHE A 155 -3.71 8.67 12.34
C PHE A 155 -3.49 10.02 13.01
N ALA A 156 -3.69 10.12 14.34
CA ALA A 156 -3.44 11.35 15.08
C ALA A 156 -1.97 11.79 14.98
N LEU A 157 -1.03 10.85 15.11
CA LEU A 157 0.40 11.11 14.92
C LEU A 157 0.70 11.55 13.48
N ALA A 158 0.06 10.95 12.47
CA ALA A 158 0.24 11.34 11.08
C ALA A 158 -0.25 12.77 10.80
N VAL A 159 -1.39 13.15 11.39
CA VAL A 159 -1.91 14.52 11.29
C VAL A 159 -0.96 15.51 11.98
N ALA A 160 -0.45 15.19 13.17
CA ALA A 160 0.51 16.04 13.87
C ALA A 160 1.84 16.17 13.11
N TYR A 161 2.35 15.06 12.58
CA TYR A 161 3.55 15.00 11.73
C TYR A 161 3.41 15.89 10.49
N PHE A 162 2.21 15.97 9.90
CA PHE A 162 1.92 16.83 8.77
C PHE A 162 1.73 18.30 9.17
N ALA A 163 0.93 18.56 10.20
CA ALA A 163 0.49 19.91 10.56
C ALA A 163 1.62 20.79 11.10
N LEU A 164 2.51 20.25 11.92
CA LEU A 164 3.62 21.01 12.53
C LEU A 164 4.56 21.65 11.50
N PRO A 165 5.20 20.88 10.59
CA PRO A 165 6.08 21.47 9.59
C PRO A 165 5.32 22.36 8.60
N LEU A 166 4.06 22.03 8.28
CA LEU A 166 3.24 22.87 7.40
C LEU A 166 3.02 24.27 7.99
N ILE A 167 2.58 24.35 9.25
CA ILE A 167 2.36 25.63 9.94
C ILE A 167 3.66 26.43 10.01
N ALA A 168 4.77 25.77 10.35
CA ALA A 168 6.08 26.43 10.42
C ALA A 168 6.55 26.95 9.06
N LEU A 169 6.36 26.18 7.98
CA LEU A 169 6.65 26.61 6.61
C LEU A 169 5.80 27.81 6.19
N ILE A 170 4.49 27.79 6.44
CA ILE A 170 3.60 28.92 6.14
C ILE A 170 4.10 30.18 6.86
N HIS A 171 4.46 30.07 8.14
CA HIS A 171 5.02 31.20 8.89
C HIS A 171 6.37 31.66 8.32
N TYR A 172 7.28 30.76 8.01
CA TYR A 172 8.58 31.09 7.42
C TYR A 172 8.44 31.92 6.13
N TYR A 173 7.55 31.49 5.24
CA TYR A 173 7.27 32.18 3.99
C TYR A 173 6.58 33.55 4.20
N GLN A 174 5.94 33.79 5.34
CA GLN A 174 5.27 35.06 5.65
C GLN A 174 6.15 36.03 6.47
N THR A 175 6.96 35.53 7.39
CA THR A 175 7.63 36.37 8.43
C THR A 175 9.14 36.16 8.54
N THR A 176 9.75 35.33 7.68
CA THR A 176 11.22 35.08 7.63
C THR A 176 11.85 34.49 8.90
N GLY A 177 11.06 33.95 9.83
CA GLY A 177 11.55 33.32 11.06
C GLY A 177 12.00 31.87 10.86
N TYR A 178 13.30 31.64 10.63
CA TYR A 178 13.85 30.31 10.36
C TYR A 178 13.85 29.36 11.57
N ASN A 179 14.10 29.86 12.79
CA ASN A 179 14.22 29.03 13.99
C ASN A 179 12.95 28.22 14.31
N ALA A 180 11.77 28.75 13.97
CA ALA A 180 10.50 28.05 14.17
C ALA A 180 10.36 26.82 13.25
N VAL A 181 10.98 26.85 12.07
CA VAL A 181 11.02 25.73 11.13
C VAL A 181 11.87 24.61 11.69
N VAL A 182 13.06 24.92 12.19
CA VAL A 182 13.97 23.94 12.80
C VAL A 182 13.30 23.21 13.97
N ASP A 183 12.75 23.95 14.93
CA ASP A 183 12.05 23.38 16.09
C ASP A 183 10.86 22.51 15.68
N ALA A 184 10.10 22.92 14.65
CA ALA A 184 9.00 22.12 14.12
C ALA A 184 9.50 20.82 13.46
N TRP A 185 10.62 20.84 12.75
CA TRP A 185 11.21 19.64 12.14
C TRP A 185 11.78 18.68 13.17
N ASP A 186 12.39 19.17 14.26
CA ASP A 186 12.86 18.32 15.35
C ASP A 186 11.70 17.63 16.08
N LYS A 187 10.60 18.36 16.34
CA LYS A 187 9.37 17.77 16.87
C LYS A 187 8.77 16.76 15.89
N CYS A 188 8.72 17.09 14.60
CA CYS A 188 8.23 16.21 13.54
C CYS A 188 9.03 14.89 13.49
N ARG A 189 10.35 14.96 13.63
CA ARG A 189 11.25 13.79 13.72
C ARG A 189 10.87 12.86 14.88
N SER A 190 10.64 13.41 16.08
CA SER A 190 10.23 12.63 17.24
C SER A 190 8.85 11.97 17.08
N LEU A 191 7.90 12.65 16.41
CA LEU A 191 6.58 12.10 16.12
C LEU A 191 6.63 11.00 15.06
N GLY A 192 7.47 11.19 14.03
CA GLY A 192 7.74 10.17 13.03
C GLY A 192 8.30 8.90 13.68
N ALA A 193 9.31 9.07 14.54
CA ALA A 193 9.90 7.99 15.33
C ALA A 193 8.85 7.22 16.14
N ALA A 194 8.00 7.93 16.89
CA ALA A 194 6.95 7.31 17.69
C ALA A 194 5.95 6.53 16.83
N SER A 195 5.54 7.10 15.69
CA SER A 195 4.64 6.44 14.74
C SER A 195 5.26 5.16 14.17
N ASP A 196 6.54 5.19 13.83
CA ASP A 196 7.24 4.06 13.23
C ASP A 196 7.47 2.92 14.25
N VAL A 197 7.75 3.26 15.52
CA VAL A 197 7.82 2.29 16.64
C VAL A 197 6.48 1.62 16.88
N ILE A 198 5.38 2.38 16.88
CA ILE A 198 4.03 1.79 17.04
C ILE A 198 3.71 0.86 15.87
N ASN A 199 3.96 1.28 14.63
CA ASN A 199 3.73 0.45 13.45
C ASN A 199 4.56 -0.86 13.50
N PHE A 200 5.83 -0.77 13.91
CA PHE A 200 6.67 -1.95 14.09
C PHE A 200 6.11 -2.91 15.14
N ALA A 201 5.76 -2.42 16.34
CA ALA A 201 5.18 -3.25 17.39
C ALA A 201 3.89 -3.96 16.93
N VAL A 202 3.02 -3.23 16.22
CA VAL A 202 1.77 -3.78 15.68
C VAL A 202 2.03 -4.82 14.59
N SER A 203 3.01 -4.59 13.73
CA SER A 203 3.34 -5.52 12.65
C SER A 203 3.77 -6.90 13.18
N ILE A 204 4.51 -6.94 14.30
CA ILE A 204 4.87 -8.18 14.98
C ILE A 204 3.62 -8.92 15.47
N VAL A 205 2.70 -8.20 16.12
CA VAL A 205 1.43 -8.78 16.60
C VAL A 205 0.60 -9.32 15.44
N GLN A 206 0.58 -8.63 14.30
CA GLN A 206 -0.15 -9.08 13.11
C GLN A 206 0.46 -10.31 12.47
N VAL A 207 1.79 -10.41 12.40
CA VAL A 207 2.49 -11.61 11.92
C VAL A 207 2.17 -12.81 12.82
N VAL A 208 2.21 -12.63 14.15
CA VAL A 208 1.85 -13.68 15.11
C VAL A 208 0.39 -14.10 14.92
N TYR A 209 -0.52 -13.14 14.77
CA TYR A 209 -1.93 -13.42 14.53
C TYR A 209 -2.18 -14.12 13.19
N ALA A 210 -1.48 -13.74 12.13
CA ALA A 210 -1.55 -14.39 10.83
C ALA A 210 -0.98 -15.81 10.85
N GLY A 211 0.11 -16.04 11.60
CA GLY A 211 0.68 -17.36 11.82
C GLY A 211 -0.30 -18.28 12.56
N PHE A 212 -0.95 -17.77 13.60
CA PHE A 212 -2.03 -18.48 14.29
C PHE A 212 -3.17 -18.87 13.32
N VAL A 213 -3.64 -17.93 12.50
CA VAL A 213 -4.68 -18.20 11.49
C VAL A 213 -4.23 -19.25 10.48
N LEU A 214 -2.98 -19.19 9.99
CA LEU A 214 -2.44 -20.20 9.07
C LEU A 214 -2.42 -21.60 9.70
N GLY A 215 -2.02 -21.70 10.97
CA GLY A 215 -2.03 -22.96 11.72
C GLY A 215 -3.43 -23.57 11.81
N GLN A 216 -4.47 -22.75 11.97
CA GLN A 216 -5.86 -23.22 11.96
C GLN A 216 -6.34 -23.74 10.60
N TYR A 217 -5.67 -23.34 9.52
CA TYR A 217 -6.00 -23.72 8.14
C TYR A 217 -5.12 -24.86 7.60
N ALA A 218 -4.29 -25.49 8.43
CA ALA A 218 -3.46 -26.63 8.00
C ALA A 218 -4.34 -27.78 7.45
N GLY A 219 -4.10 -28.16 6.20
CA GLY A 219 -4.86 -29.23 5.53
C GLY A 219 -6.27 -28.83 5.06
N LEU A 220 -6.65 -27.55 5.18
CA LEU A 220 -7.96 -27.04 4.73
C LEU A 220 -7.85 -26.33 3.37
N PRO A 221 -8.94 -26.30 2.56
CA PRO A 221 -8.96 -25.65 1.25
C PRO A 221 -8.52 -24.17 1.28
N GLY A 222 -8.68 -23.45 2.39
CA GLY A 222 -8.26 -22.05 2.54
C GLY A 222 -6.78 -21.80 2.86
N GLN A 223 -5.96 -22.85 3.02
CA GLN A 223 -4.57 -22.73 3.47
C GLN A 223 -3.73 -21.80 2.58
N LYS A 224 -3.88 -21.88 1.26
CA LYS A 224 -3.15 -21.02 0.31
C LYS A 224 -3.49 -19.55 0.51
N SER A 225 -4.75 -19.23 0.83
CA SER A 225 -5.20 -17.86 1.05
C SER A 225 -4.73 -17.32 2.41
N ALA A 226 -4.72 -18.18 3.44
CA ALA A 226 -4.12 -17.86 4.74
C ALA A 226 -2.58 -17.67 4.65
N ALA A 227 -1.91 -18.43 3.79
CA ALA A 227 -0.47 -18.27 3.53
C ALA A 227 -0.16 -16.93 2.86
N LEU A 228 -0.96 -16.51 1.87
CA LEU A 228 -0.80 -15.18 1.26
C LEU A 228 -1.05 -14.06 2.27
N TYR A 229 -1.98 -14.23 3.21
CA TYR A 229 -2.20 -13.29 4.30
C TYR A 229 -0.97 -13.20 5.22
N LEU A 230 -0.39 -14.33 5.62
CA LEU A 230 0.85 -14.34 6.40
C LEU A 230 1.99 -13.64 5.66
N VAL A 231 2.18 -13.96 4.37
CA VAL A 231 3.21 -13.31 3.54
C VAL A 231 3.00 -11.79 3.49
N ALA A 232 1.76 -11.33 3.32
CA ALA A 232 1.45 -9.89 3.33
C ALA A 232 1.82 -9.22 4.67
N THR A 233 1.52 -9.87 5.81
CA THR A 233 1.91 -9.34 7.13
C THR A 233 3.42 -9.36 7.36
N ILE A 234 4.14 -10.36 6.83
CA ILE A 234 5.60 -10.44 6.92
C ILE A 234 6.25 -9.33 6.10
N LEU A 235 5.73 -9.07 4.88
CA LEU A 235 6.22 -7.98 4.03
C LEU A 235 6.04 -6.61 4.70
N ASP A 236 4.88 -6.37 5.32
CA ASP A 236 4.65 -5.11 6.06
C ASP A 236 5.53 -5.03 7.32
N ALA A 237 5.75 -6.14 8.04
CA ALA A 237 6.68 -6.17 9.17
C ALA A 237 8.13 -5.91 8.75
N LEU A 238 8.56 -6.43 7.60
CA LEU A 238 9.88 -6.17 7.04
C LEU A 238 10.03 -4.68 6.69
N ARG A 239 9.01 -4.06 6.07
CA ARG A 239 8.97 -2.62 5.82
C ARG A 239 9.12 -1.82 7.12
N CYS A 240 8.36 -2.16 8.16
CA CYS A 240 8.46 -1.51 9.46
C CYS A 240 9.84 -1.71 10.11
N ALA A 241 10.44 -2.91 9.98
CA ALA A 241 11.77 -3.20 10.50
C ALA A 241 12.84 -2.32 9.84
N VAL A 242 12.78 -2.17 8.51
CA VAL A 242 13.66 -1.26 7.77
C VAL A 242 13.47 0.19 8.25
N GLY A 243 12.23 0.63 8.44
CA GLY A 243 11.95 1.95 9.02
C GLY A 243 12.61 2.17 10.38
N ILE A 244 12.59 1.16 11.27
CA ILE A 244 13.28 1.24 12.58
C ILE A 244 14.80 1.26 12.43
N VAL A 245 15.38 0.50 11.50
CA VAL A 245 16.82 0.56 11.23
C VAL A 245 17.21 1.95 10.77
N VAL A 246 16.42 2.55 9.87
CA VAL A 246 16.66 3.92 9.41
C VAL A 246 16.56 4.92 10.55
N LEU A 247 15.52 4.75 11.37
CA LEU A 247 15.28 5.58 12.52
C LEU A 247 16.47 5.56 13.49
N GLY A 248 16.94 4.37 13.84
CA GLY A 248 18.05 4.20 14.79
C GLY A 248 19.41 4.58 14.22
N ARG A 249 19.64 4.39 12.92
CA ARG A 249 20.96 4.61 12.31
C ARG A 249 21.20 6.04 11.86
N TRP A 250 20.17 6.71 11.31
CA TRP A 250 20.35 8.03 10.69
C TRP A 250 19.46 9.10 11.31
N ILE A 251 18.18 8.80 11.57
CA ILE A 251 17.24 9.85 11.99
C ILE A 251 17.46 10.29 13.44
N LEU A 252 17.57 9.37 14.40
CA LEU A 252 17.78 9.71 15.81
C LEU A 252 19.18 10.28 16.10
N PRO A 253 20.26 9.77 15.49
CA PRO A 253 21.60 10.36 15.64
C PRO A 253 21.81 11.67 14.88
N ASP A 254 20.81 12.13 14.12
CA ASP A 254 20.90 13.28 13.20
C ASP A 254 22.05 13.14 12.19
N GLU A 255 22.28 11.91 11.74
CA GLU A 255 23.27 11.61 10.70
C GLU A 255 22.67 11.77 9.31
N GLN A 256 23.51 12.23 8.38
CA GLN A 256 23.09 12.39 6.99
C GLN A 256 22.71 11.05 6.37
N ILE A 257 21.48 10.95 5.88
CA ILE A 257 21.01 9.77 5.15
C ILE A 257 21.75 9.69 3.81
N PRO A 258 22.39 8.56 3.48
CA PRO A 258 23.06 8.40 2.19
C PRO A 258 22.07 8.56 1.04
N TYR A 259 22.43 9.29 -0.03
CA TYR A 259 21.50 9.50 -1.15
C TYR A 259 21.04 8.20 -1.84
N ALA A 260 21.85 7.14 -1.80
CA ALA A 260 21.45 5.82 -2.29
C ALA A 260 20.23 5.24 -1.56
N TRP A 261 19.93 5.75 -0.36
CA TRP A 261 18.72 5.41 0.39
C TRP A 261 17.45 5.75 -0.35
N ASN A 262 17.45 6.74 -1.25
CA ASN A 262 16.25 7.11 -2.03
C ASN A 262 15.71 5.93 -2.85
N VAL A 263 16.57 4.99 -3.30
CA VAL A 263 16.12 3.77 -3.99
C VAL A 263 15.49 2.79 -3.01
N VAL A 264 16.12 2.61 -1.85
CA VAL A 264 15.66 1.69 -0.81
C VAL A 264 14.32 2.17 -0.24
N ASP A 265 14.18 3.47 0.00
CA ASP A 265 12.93 4.09 0.46
C ASP A 265 11.79 3.81 -0.51
N VAL A 266 11.99 4.00 -1.83
CA VAL A 266 10.93 3.71 -2.82
C VAL A 266 10.52 2.24 -2.80
N VAL A 267 11.48 1.32 -2.68
CA VAL A 267 11.17 -0.12 -2.63
C VAL A 267 10.31 -0.43 -1.41
N PHE A 268 10.69 0.03 -0.22
CA PHE A 268 9.96 -0.30 1.00
C PHE A 268 8.67 0.52 1.17
N GLU A 269 8.63 1.78 0.76
CA GLU A 269 7.49 2.67 0.99
C GLU A 269 6.50 2.73 -0.18
N SER A 270 6.89 2.31 -1.39
CA SER A 270 5.99 2.23 -2.56
C SER A 270 5.77 0.78 -3.00
N TRP A 271 6.84 0.04 -3.30
CA TRP A 271 6.71 -1.30 -3.90
C TRP A 271 6.15 -2.32 -2.92
N VAL A 272 6.60 -2.33 -1.66
CA VAL A 272 6.09 -3.29 -0.66
C VAL A 272 4.58 -3.09 -0.39
N PRO A 273 4.07 -1.87 -0.10
CA PRO A 273 2.63 -1.63 0.04
C PRO A 273 1.83 -2.00 -1.22
N PHE A 274 2.38 -1.73 -2.41
CA PHE A 274 1.77 -2.16 -3.66
C PHE A 274 1.64 -3.69 -3.76
N VAL A 275 2.72 -4.43 -3.46
CA VAL A 275 2.70 -5.90 -3.45
C VAL A 275 1.71 -6.41 -2.41
N VAL A 276 1.67 -5.83 -1.20
CA VAL A 276 0.68 -6.15 -0.17
C VAL A 276 -0.75 -5.99 -0.69
N LEU A 277 -1.06 -4.86 -1.36
CA LEU A 277 -2.38 -4.63 -1.96
C LEU A 277 -2.71 -5.66 -3.06
N VAL A 278 -1.73 -6.05 -3.88
CA VAL A 278 -1.90 -7.12 -4.88
C VAL A 278 -2.21 -8.46 -4.22
N LEU A 279 -1.48 -8.84 -3.16
CA LEU A 279 -1.74 -10.07 -2.41
C LEU A 279 -3.16 -10.06 -1.82
N LEU A 280 -3.57 -8.94 -1.23
CA LEU A 280 -4.92 -8.75 -0.71
C LEU A 280 -5.98 -8.86 -1.82
N LEU A 281 -5.74 -8.30 -3.00
CA LEU A 281 -6.61 -8.48 -4.16
C LEU A 281 -6.74 -9.96 -4.57
N VAL A 282 -5.63 -10.70 -4.61
CA VAL A 282 -5.62 -12.14 -4.95
C VAL A 282 -6.46 -12.92 -3.94
N ILE A 283 -6.32 -12.65 -2.64
CA ILE A 283 -7.15 -13.26 -1.58
C ILE A 283 -8.62 -12.91 -1.82
N GLY A 284 -8.93 -11.66 -2.16
CA GLY A 284 -10.31 -11.19 -2.41
C GLY A 284 -10.95 -11.72 -3.69
N LYS A 285 -10.16 -12.03 -4.71
CA LYS A 285 -10.65 -12.56 -6.00
C LYS A 285 -11.04 -14.04 -5.92
N ARG A 286 -10.35 -14.83 -5.09
CA ARG A 286 -10.57 -16.29 -5.01
C ARG A 286 -12.02 -16.60 -4.62
N ARG A 287 -12.68 -17.41 -5.45
CA ARG A 287 -14.08 -17.85 -5.26
C ARG A 287 -14.16 -19.25 -4.64
N GLN A 288 -13.47 -20.22 -5.24
CA GLN A 288 -13.16 -21.52 -4.62
C GLN A 288 -11.93 -21.31 -3.73
N ASP A 289 -11.90 -21.91 -2.54
CA ASP A 289 -10.80 -21.79 -1.58
C ASP A 289 -10.51 -20.36 -1.08
N GLY A 290 -11.47 -19.46 -1.29
CA GLY A 290 -11.42 -18.05 -0.91
C GLY A 290 -12.13 -17.75 0.41
N LEU A 291 -12.04 -16.48 0.83
CA LEU A 291 -12.64 -15.97 2.05
C LEU A 291 -14.16 -15.75 1.89
N TRP A 292 -14.92 -16.83 1.72
CA TRP A 292 -16.38 -16.78 1.63
C TRP A 292 -16.99 -17.56 2.80
N SER A 293 -17.83 -16.91 3.60
CA SER A 293 -18.54 -17.59 4.69
C SER A 293 -19.79 -18.31 4.19
N THR A 294 -20.36 -17.82 3.09
CA THR A 294 -21.46 -18.48 2.39
C THR A 294 -20.87 -19.38 1.33
N GLY A 295 -21.03 -20.70 1.51
CA GLY A 295 -20.80 -21.64 0.43
C GLY A 295 -21.75 -21.26 -0.71
N ARG A 296 -21.28 -20.46 -1.67
CA ARG A 296 -21.85 -20.53 -3.01
C ARG A 296 -21.54 -21.96 -3.43
N ARG A 297 -22.53 -22.85 -3.27
CA ARG A 297 -22.66 -24.02 -4.14
C ARG A 297 -22.41 -23.44 -5.52
N ALA A 298 -21.23 -23.74 -6.06
CA ALA A 298 -21.00 -23.55 -7.48
C ALA A 298 -22.23 -24.18 -8.13
N THR A 299 -22.84 -23.44 -9.04
CA THR A 299 -23.81 -23.97 -9.99
C THR A 299 -23.23 -25.29 -10.49
N GLN A 300 -23.68 -26.38 -9.88
CA GLN A 300 -23.42 -27.74 -10.30
C GLN A 300 -24.29 -27.86 -11.55
N GLY A 301 -23.74 -27.41 -12.67
CA GLY A 301 -24.28 -27.76 -13.96
C GLY A 301 -24.19 -29.28 -14.08
N GLY A 302 -25.33 -29.92 -13.88
CA GLY A 302 -25.69 -31.26 -14.35
C GLY A 302 -24.68 -32.37 -14.10
N GLN A 303 -24.80 -33.04 -12.95
CA GLN A 303 -24.89 -34.51 -12.94
C GLN A 303 -25.54 -34.94 -11.62
N GLY A 304 -26.65 -35.67 -11.77
CA GLY A 304 -27.57 -36.02 -10.71
C GLY A 304 -27.00 -36.99 -9.69
N GLY A 305 -27.68 -37.05 -8.54
CA GLY A 305 -27.44 -38.02 -7.49
C GLY A 305 -27.88 -37.46 -6.14
N CYS A 306 -29.18 -37.53 -5.86
CA CYS A 306 -29.67 -37.39 -4.48
C CYS A 306 -28.93 -38.37 -3.57
N PRO A 307 -28.46 -37.98 -2.37
CA PRO A 307 -28.28 -38.96 -1.32
C PRO A 307 -29.67 -39.32 -0.81
N GLN A 308 -30.17 -40.46 -1.29
CA GLN A 308 -31.30 -41.16 -0.72
C GLN A 308 -30.98 -41.42 0.76
N GLN A 309 -31.79 -40.83 1.63
CA GLN A 309 -31.78 -41.11 3.05
C GLN A 309 -32.46 -42.47 3.24
N ALA A 310 -31.66 -43.51 3.45
CA ALA A 310 -32.14 -44.85 3.78
C ALA A 310 -32.72 -44.83 5.20
N VAL A 311 -34.04 -44.88 5.29
CA VAL A 311 -34.79 -45.30 6.48
C VAL A 311 -35.22 -46.74 6.22
N PRO A 312 -34.85 -47.73 7.05
CA PRO A 312 -35.35 -49.09 6.91
C PRO A 312 -36.66 -49.22 7.67
N GLU A 313 -37.75 -49.57 6.99
CA GLU A 313 -38.94 -50.10 7.68
C GLU A 313 -39.82 -50.95 6.75
N ASP A 314 -40.56 -51.82 7.41
CA ASP A 314 -41.10 -53.10 6.96
C ASP A 314 -42.07 -53.11 5.77
N GLY A 315 -42.11 -54.28 5.14
CA GLY A 315 -42.86 -54.55 3.91
C GLY A 315 -44.36 -54.28 3.99
N LYS A 316 -44.85 -53.62 2.94
CA LYS A 316 -46.16 -53.83 2.30
C LYS A 316 -46.20 -53.02 1.00
N ALA A 317 -46.53 -53.68 -0.11
CA ALA A 317 -46.73 -53.03 -1.40
C ALA A 317 -48.04 -52.22 -1.41
N PRO A 318 -48.08 -51.01 -1.99
CA PRO A 318 -49.32 -50.35 -2.37
C PRO A 318 -49.55 -50.28 -3.90
N PRO A 319 -50.81 -50.08 -4.33
CA PRO A 319 -51.40 -50.50 -5.62
C PRO A 319 -51.19 -49.52 -6.81
N PRO A 320 -51.57 -49.88 -8.06
CA PRO A 320 -51.35 -49.06 -9.25
C PRO A 320 -52.18 -47.76 -9.28
N PRO A 321 -51.77 -46.75 -10.07
CA PRO A 321 -52.22 -45.38 -9.93
C PRO A 321 -53.58 -45.13 -10.59
N HIS A 322 -54.53 -44.60 -9.82
CA HIS A 322 -55.70 -43.90 -10.35
C HIS A 322 -55.34 -42.41 -10.56
N GLY A 323 -55.51 -41.93 -11.79
CA GLY A 323 -55.43 -40.52 -12.11
C GLY A 323 -56.64 -39.75 -11.59
N TYR A 324 -56.42 -38.52 -11.14
CA TYR A 324 -57.36 -37.42 -11.29
C TYR A 324 -56.72 -36.07 -10.92
N TYR A 325 -56.95 -35.10 -11.80
CA TYR A 325 -56.85 -33.63 -11.71
C TYR A 325 -55.50 -32.94 -11.42
N GLN A 326 -54.96 -32.49 -12.54
CA GLN A 326 -53.94 -31.49 -12.80
C GLN A 326 -54.48 -30.08 -12.45
N HIS A 327 -53.88 -29.41 -11.46
CA HIS A 327 -54.00 -27.96 -11.28
C HIS A 327 -52.85 -27.26 -12.01
N PRO A 328 -53.09 -26.31 -12.93
CA PRO A 328 -52.02 -25.53 -13.53
C PRO A 328 -51.58 -24.39 -12.58
N PRO A 329 -50.27 -24.19 -12.33
CA PRO A 329 -49.79 -22.93 -11.79
C PRO A 329 -49.75 -21.86 -12.91
N PRO A 330 -49.94 -20.57 -12.56
CA PRO A 330 -50.13 -19.50 -13.52
C PRO A 330 -48.87 -19.25 -14.37
N GLN A 331 -49.09 -19.12 -15.69
CA GLN A 331 -48.11 -18.61 -16.64
C GLN A 331 -47.71 -17.19 -16.24
N GLN A 332 -46.47 -17.03 -15.78
CA GLN A 332 -45.82 -15.75 -15.69
C GLN A 332 -45.01 -15.58 -16.99
N GLU A 333 -45.50 -14.71 -17.87
CA GLU A 333 -44.85 -14.30 -19.11
C GLU A 333 -43.43 -13.80 -18.82
N ASN A 334 -42.44 -14.57 -19.28
CA ASN A 334 -41.08 -14.09 -19.46
C ASN A 334 -40.91 -13.74 -20.94
N PRO A 335 -40.62 -12.49 -21.32
CA PRO A 335 -40.21 -12.18 -22.68
C PRO A 335 -38.83 -12.81 -22.93
N VAL A 336 -38.84 -13.87 -23.73
CA VAL A 336 -37.65 -14.54 -24.26
C VAL A 336 -36.99 -13.62 -25.29
N TRP A 337 -35.89 -12.96 -24.91
CA TRP A 337 -34.95 -12.42 -25.89
C TRP A 337 -34.14 -13.59 -26.49
N GLN A 338 -34.66 -14.17 -27.56
CA GLN A 338 -33.92 -15.07 -28.45
C GLN A 338 -32.86 -14.24 -29.18
N TYR A 339 -31.60 -14.36 -28.77
CA TYR A 339 -30.49 -13.99 -29.64
C TYR A 339 -30.22 -15.13 -30.61
N GLN A 340 -30.30 -14.81 -31.89
CA GLN A 340 -29.96 -15.68 -33.00
C GLN A 340 -28.45 -15.98 -32.94
N GLN A 341 -28.12 -17.24 -32.68
CA GLN A 341 -26.75 -17.72 -32.60
C GLN A 341 -26.17 -17.82 -34.02
N VAL A 342 -25.46 -16.78 -34.44
CA VAL A 342 -24.68 -16.79 -35.69
C VAL A 342 -23.40 -17.58 -35.43
N ASN A 343 -23.22 -18.62 -36.23
CA ASN A 343 -22.09 -19.55 -36.21
C ASN A 343 -20.90 -18.94 -36.98
N PRO A 344 -19.72 -18.67 -36.38
CA PRO A 344 -18.53 -18.37 -37.16
C PRO A 344 -17.73 -19.65 -37.44
N ALA A 345 -17.39 -19.84 -38.71
CA ALA A 345 -16.53 -20.89 -39.23
C ALA A 345 -15.11 -20.86 -38.61
N PRO A 346 -14.38 -21.99 -38.61
CA PRO A 346 -13.07 -22.10 -37.98
C PRO A 346 -11.99 -21.51 -38.88
N GLY A 347 -11.17 -20.59 -38.35
CA GLY A 347 -10.11 -19.95 -39.13
C GLY A 347 -8.96 -19.42 -38.29
N VAL A 348 -7.83 -20.11 -38.42
CA VAL A 348 -6.44 -19.65 -38.23
C VAL A 348 -5.92 -19.56 -36.79
N ALA A 349 -5.16 -20.60 -36.44
CA ALA A 349 -4.23 -20.63 -35.32
C ALA A 349 -3.12 -19.58 -35.52
N TRP A 350 -2.96 -18.69 -34.53
CA TRP A 350 -1.79 -17.82 -34.42
C TRP A 350 -0.67 -18.57 -33.68
N ASN A 351 0.47 -18.67 -34.33
CA ASN A 351 1.67 -19.36 -33.88
C ASN A 351 2.68 -18.30 -33.36
N PRO A 352 3.06 -18.27 -32.07
CA PRO A 352 4.01 -17.30 -31.56
C PRO A 352 5.42 -17.89 -31.56
N HIS A 353 6.10 -17.84 -32.71
CA HIS A 353 7.53 -18.03 -32.79
C HIS A 353 8.11 -17.04 -33.79
N GLU A 354 8.69 -15.95 -33.28
CA GLU A 354 9.91 -15.38 -33.85
C GLU A 354 10.60 -14.52 -32.78
N LEU A 355 11.61 -15.13 -32.17
CA LEU A 355 12.67 -14.46 -31.43
C LEU A 355 13.60 -13.76 -32.43
N ALA A 356 13.96 -12.52 -32.14
CA ALA A 356 15.23 -11.94 -32.59
C ALA A 356 16.07 -11.61 -31.34
N SER A 357 17.28 -12.17 -31.34
CA SER A 357 18.28 -12.19 -30.28
C SER A 357 19.24 -10.97 -30.36
N PRO A 358 20.11 -10.77 -29.34
CA PRO A 358 20.77 -9.50 -29.00
C PRO A 358 22.22 -9.41 -29.51
N GLN A 359 22.79 -8.20 -29.62
CA GLN A 359 24.26 -8.01 -29.49
C GLN A 359 24.73 -6.55 -29.37
N GLN A 360 25.93 -6.41 -28.80
CA GLN A 360 26.77 -5.24 -28.46
C GLN A 360 26.46 -4.64 -27.08
N VAL A 361 27.02 -5.13 -25.94
CA VAL A 361 28.44 -5.36 -25.54
C VAL A 361 29.32 -4.12 -25.71
N ALA A 362 29.50 -3.40 -24.59
CA ALA A 362 30.66 -2.55 -24.32
C ALA A 362 31.24 -2.97 -22.95
N ASN A 363 32.56 -3.14 -22.90
CA ASN A 363 33.34 -3.77 -21.83
C ASN A 363 33.35 -2.99 -20.50
N PRO A 364 33.40 -3.68 -19.34
CA PRO A 364 33.75 -3.09 -18.05
C PRO A 364 35.24 -3.29 -17.78
N GLY A 365 36.01 -2.20 -17.76
CA GLY A 365 37.41 -2.28 -17.41
C GLY A 365 38.15 -0.99 -17.71
N GLU A 366 37.97 0.02 -16.87
CA GLU A 366 38.99 1.03 -16.53
C GLU A 366 38.41 1.98 -15.47
N LEU A 367 39.29 2.46 -14.57
CA LEU A 367 39.07 3.34 -13.42
C LEU A 367 38.70 2.68 -12.08
N ASP A 368 39.62 1.81 -11.64
CA ASP A 368 39.96 1.74 -10.23
C ASP A 368 40.93 2.89 -9.86
N SER A 369 40.88 3.33 -8.60
CA SER A 369 41.89 4.10 -7.88
C SER A 369 42.14 5.60 -8.19
N ARG A 370 41.28 6.48 -7.66
CA ARG A 370 41.73 7.73 -7.00
C ARG A 370 40.91 8.06 -5.75
N GLN A 371 41.42 7.55 -4.62
CA GLN A 371 41.71 8.34 -3.43
C GLN A 371 40.55 9.15 -2.82
N ILE A 372 39.91 8.52 -1.83
CA ILE A 372 39.71 9.02 -0.46
C ILE A 372 40.07 10.50 -0.29
N LYS A 373 39.05 11.35 -0.30
CA LYS A 373 38.93 12.55 0.53
C LYS A 373 37.44 12.85 0.62
N GLN A 374 36.86 12.60 1.79
CA GLN A 374 35.56 13.13 2.16
C GLN A 374 35.68 14.65 2.24
N PRO A 375 34.92 15.44 1.46
CA PRO A 375 34.47 16.72 1.93
C PRO A 375 33.22 16.48 2.76
N VAL A 376 33.25 17.05 3.98
CA VAL A 376 32.08 17.44 4.77
C VAL A 376 31.11 18.22 3.86
N TYR A 377 29.85 18.37 4.29
CA TYR A 377 28.78 19.18 3.69
C TYR A 377 27.73 18.39 2.87
N TYR A 378 26.68 17.95 3.57
CA TYR A 378 25.32 18.45 3.31
C TYR A 378 24.55 18.40 4.65
N VAL A 379 24.67 19.47 5.42
CA VAL A 379 23.62 19.86 6.34
C VAL A 379 22.46 20.28 5.44
N SER A 380 21.23 19.87 5.79
CA SER A 380 20.00 20.49 5.30
C SER A 380 20.27 21.96 5.08
N ALA A 381 20.00 22.48 3.88
CA ALA A 381 20.08 23.92 3.65
C ALA A 381 19.42 24.60 4.85
N HIS A 382 20.10 25.60 5.40
CA HIS A 382 19.79 26.38 6.60
C HIS A 382 20.45 25.94 7.94
N GLN A 383 21.78 25.99 8.00
CA GLN A 383 22.49 26.46 9.20
C GLN A 383 23.40 27.61 8.78
N VAL A 384 22.99 28.84 9.09
CA VAL A 384 23.90 29.99 9.13
C VAL A 384 24.56 29.95 10.51
N PRO A 385 25.90 30.02 10.62
CA PRO A 385 26.54 30.16 11.92
C PRO A 385 26.09 31.48 12.55
N VAL A 386 25.50 31.40 13.74
CA VAL A 386 25.23 32.56 14.59
C VAL A 386 26.60 33.13 14.98
N GLU A 387 26.96 34.30 14.45
CA GLU A 387 28.05 35.10 14.99
C GLU A 387 27.73 35.43 16.45
N VAL A 388 28.51 34.86 17.37
CA VAL A 388 28.53 35.29 18.77
C VAL A 388 29.11 36.70 18.79
N SER A 389 28.27 37.68 19.07
CA SER A 389 28.72 39.06 19.34
C SER A 389 29.73 39.04 20.48
N ALA A 390 30.92 39.56 20.17
CA ALA A 390 32.01 39.72 21.11
C ALA A 390 31.58 40.55 22.32
N GLU A 391 31.92 40.00 23.46
CA GLU A 391 32.03 40.58 24.79
C GLU A 391 32.52 42.05 24.75
N LYS A 392 31.69 42.97 25.25
CA LYS A 392 32.07 44.37 25.41
C LYS A 392 32.57 44.56 26.84
N ASN A 393 33.88 44.44 27.03
CA ASN A 393 34.57 44.92 28.22
C ASN A 393 34.52 46.46 28.25
N VAL A 394 33.86 47.02 29.26
CA VAL A 394 34.21 48.31 29.90
C VAL A 394 34.02 48.15 31.40
#